data_AF-W5TAM3-F1
#
_entry.id   AF-W5TAM3-F1
#
_cell.length_a   1.000
_cell.length_b   1.000
_cell.length_c   1.000
_cell.angle_alpha   90.00
_cell.angle_beta   90.00
_cell.angle_gamma   90.00
#
_symmetry.space_group_name_H-M   'P 1'
#
loop_
_entity.id
_entity.type
_entity.pdbx_description
1 polymer ?
#
loop_
_entity_poly.entity_id
_entity_poly.type
_entity_poly.pdbx_seq_one_letter_code
_entity_poly.pdbx_strand_id
1 'polypeptide(L)'
;MSIEAIGYIRSDISRRNQRSDEEQLRNLAKRSGYDLRKTIVFGSRTDDPEHRLAVVLSHLPTVEVVLVPSMAHFHGGTVPTAVGAHAKVVAATTQSVLEVLFSTVVAGR
;
A
#
# COMPACT_ATOMS: atom_id res chain seq x y z
N MET A 1 20.04 -7.57 -10.72
CA MET A 1 18.86 -8.28 -10.19
C MET A 1 17.91 -7.23 -9.66
N SER A 2 16.66 -7.20 -10.11
CA SER A 2 15.61 -6.31 -9.57
C SER A 2 14.82 -7.06 -8.50
N ILE A 3 14.48 -6.38 -7.41
CA ILE A 3 13.65 -6.95 -6.34
C ILE A 3 12.19 -6.91 -6.81
N GLU A 4 11.50 -8.06 -6.82
CA GLU A 4 10.10 -8.12 -7.24
C GLU A 4 9.18 -7.52 -6.17
N ALA A 5 8.24 -6.70 -6.63
CA ALA A 5 7.28 -6.03 -5.77
C ALA A 5 5.85 -6.19 -6.30
N ILE A 6 4.89 -6.13 -5.38
CA ILE A 6 3.48 -5.91 -5.71
C ILE A 6 2.99 -4.61 -5.04
N GLY A 7 1.99 -3.99 -5.65
CA GLY A 7 1.25 -2.89 -5.03
C GLY A 7 0.04 -3.45 -4.27
N TYR A 8 -0.32 -2.82 -3.16
CA TYR A 8 -1.55 -3.12 -2.43
C TYR A 8 -2.33 -1.84 -2.12
N ILE A 9 -3.61 -1.82 -2.51
CA ILE A 9 -4.51 -0.70 -2.31
C ILE A 9 -5.85 -1.19 -1.75
N ARG A 10 -6.37 -0.41 -0.80
CA ARG A 10 -7.74 -0.49 -0.28
C ARG A 10 -8.55 0.61 -0.94
N SER A 11 -9.41 0.28 -1.90
CA SER A 11 -10.16 1.27 -2.68
C SER A 11 -11.18 2.05 -1.86
N ASP A 12 -11.62 1.52 -0.73
CA ASP A 12 -12.48 2.22 0.23
C ASP A 12 -11.72 3.15 1.19
N ILE A 13 -10.39 2.98 1.30
CA ILE A 13 -9.48 3.94 1.94
C ILE A 13 -9.08 5.03 0.93
N SER A 14 -8.60 4.63 -0.25
CA SER A 14 -8.20 5.56 -1.32
C SER A 14 -9.37 6.36 -1.91
N ARG A 15 -10.56 5.76 -2.00
CA ARG A 15 -11.77 6.33 -2.62
C ARG A 15 -11.47 6.92 -3.99
N ARG A 16 -11.72 8.23 -4.17
CA ARG A 16 -11.49 8.94 -5.44
C ARG A 16 -10.00 9.06 -5.80
N ASN A 17 -9.10 8.86 -4.84
CA ASN A 17 -7.65 8.97 -5.03
C ASN A 17 -7.01 7.69 -5.55
N GLN A 18 -7.75 6.57 -5.70
CA GLN A 18 -7.17 5.27 -6.10
C GLN A 18 -6.26 5.35 -7.34
N ARG A 19 -6.67 6.07 -8.39
CA ARG A 19 -5.83 6.20 -9.60
C ARG A 19 -4.54 6.96 -9.34
N SER A 20 -4.59 7.97 -8.47
CA SER A 20 -3.41 8.73 -8.03
C SER A 20 -2.48 7.83 -7.23
N ASP A 21 -3.03 7.04 -6.30
CA ASP A 21 -2.29 6.10 -5.47
C ASP A 21 -1.59 5.02 -6.32
N GLU A 22 -2.28 4.44 -7.32
CA GLU A 22 -1.68 3.49 -8.24
C GLU A 22 -0.50 4.09 -9.04
N GLU A 23 -0.63 5.35 -9.47
CA GLU A 23 0.46 6.07 -10.14
C GLU A 23 1.62 6.36 -9.18
N GLN A 24 1.34 6.71 -7.93
CA GLN A 24 2.37 6.88 -6.90
C GLN A 24 3.14 5.58 -6.64
N LEU A 25 2.47 4.43 -6.58
CA LEU A 25 3.14 3.12 -6.45
C LEU A 25 4.02 2.80 -7.65
N ARG A 26 3.53 3.07 -8.87
CA ARG A 26 4.35 2.92 -10.10
C ARG A 26 5.59 3.80 -10.07
N ASN A 27 5.46 5.05 -9.66
CA ASN A 27 6.57 5.99 -9.58
C ASN A 27 7.55 5.64 -8.44
N LEU A 28 7.05 5.10 -7.32
CA LEU A 28 7.87 4.54 -6.25
C LEU A 28 8.70 3.36 -6.74
N ALA A 29 8.07 2.40 -7.39
CA ALA A 29 8.78 1.24 -7.91
C ALA A 29 9.90 1.65 -8.88
N LYS A 30 9.59 2.52 -9.85
CA LYS A 30 10.57 3.01 -10.83
C LYS A 30 11.76 3.71 -10.18
N ARG A 31 11.52 4.65 -9.26
CA ARG A 31 12.62 5.42 -8.63
C ARG A 31 13.44 4.59 -7.63
N SER A 32 12.86 3.53 -7.08
CA SER A 32 13.51 2.64 -6.12
C SER A 32 14.10 1.37 -6.75
N GLY A 33 13.95 1.18 -8.07
CA GLY A 33 14.48 0.01 -8.78
C GLY A 33 13.74 -1.30 -8.51
N TYR A 34 12.49 -1.22 -8.02
CA TYR A 34 11.63 -2.40 -7.83
C TYR A 34 10.97 -2.82 -9.14
N ASP A 35 10.88 -4.14 -9.39
CA ASP A 35 10.04 -4.69 -10.46
C ASP A 35 8.61 -4.84 -9.95
N LEU A 36 7.79 -3.79 -10.13
CA LEU A 36 6.38 -3.81 -9.75
C LEU A 36 5.56 -4.66 -10.73
N ARG A 37 5.27 -5.89 -10.33
CA ARG A 37 4.59 -6.91 -11.16
C ARG A 37 3.13 -6.57 -11.40
N LYS A 38 2.40 -6.22 -10.33
CA LYS A 38 0.97 -5.89 -10.35
C LYS A 38 0.56 -5.12 -9.09
N THR A 39 -0.51 -4.34 -9.19
CA THR A 39 -1.20 -3.76 -8.03
C THR A 39 -2.47 -4.56 -7.73
N ILE A 40 -2.59 -5.05 -6.50
CA ILE A 40 -3.78 -5.71 -5.96
C ILE A 40 -4.66 -4.66 -5.30
N VAL A 41 -5.93 -4.62 -5.69
CA VAL A 41 -6.92 -3.68 -5.15
C VAL A 41 -8.03 -4.47 -4.48
N PHE A 42 -8.23 -4.23 -3.19
CA PHE A 42 -9.37 -4.73 -2.43
C PHE A 42 -10.27 -3.58 -2.03
N GLY A 43 -11.57 -3.82 -2.00
CA GLY A 43 -12.57 -2.81 -1.63
C GLY A 43 -13.43 -3.25 -0.46
N SER A 44 -14.45 -2.47 -0.13
CA SER A 44 -15.37 -2.76 0.98
C SER A 44 -16.13 -4.10 0.87
N ARG A 45 -16.16 -4.72 -0.31
CA ARG A 45 -16.75 -6.05 -0.53
C ARG A 45 -15.77 -7.21 -0.36
N THR A 46 -14.51 -6.91 -0.05
CA THR A 46 -13.49 -7.91 0.19
C THR A 46 -13.48 -8.25 1.67
N ASP A 47 -13.97 -9.43 2.02
CA ASP A 47 -13.85 -9.94 3.38
C ASP A 47 -12.38 -10.18 3.73
N ASP A 48 -11.96 -9.72 4.91
CA ASP A 48 -10.60 -9.84 5.43
C ASP A 48 -9.48 -9.60 4.40
N PRO A 49 -9.31 -8.34 3.94
CA PRO A 49 -8.39 -8.03 2.86
C PRO A 49 -6.91 -8.25 3.23
N GLU A 50 -6.57 -8.21 4.50
CA GLU A 50 -5.20 -8.46 4.98
C GLU A 50 -4.86 -9.94 4.93
N HIS A 51 -5.78 -10.80 5.38
CA HIS A 51 -5.63 -12.24 5.21
C HIS A 51 -5.54 -12.61 3.73
N ARG A 52 -6.41 -12.05 2.88
CA ARG A 52 -6.36 -12.32 1.43
C ARG A 52 -5.07 -11.84 0.79
N LEU A 53 -4.49 -10.72 1.24
CA LEU A 53 -3.18 -10.27 0.77
C LEU A 53 -2.08 -11.27 1.16
N ALA A 54 -2.10 -11.77 2.40
CA ALA A 54 -1.17 -12.80 2.84
C ALA A 54 -1.30 -14.10 2.01
N VAL A 55 -2.53 -14.52 1.69
CA VAL A 55 -2.77 -15.66 0.78
C VAL A 55 -2.17 -15.39 -0.61
N VAL A 56 -2.37 -14.21 -1.18
CA VAL A 56 -1.75 -13.84 -2.47
C VAL A 56 -0.22 -13.92 -2.40
N LEU A 57 0.39 -13.39 -1.34
CA LEU A 57 1.85 -13.44 -1.15
C LEU A 57 2.37 -14.88 -0.97
N SER A 58 1.61 -15.75 -0.32
CA SER A 58 1.97 -17.17 -0.17
C SER A 58 2.09 -17.90 -1.51
N HIS A 59 1.41 -17.41 -2.56
CA HIS A 59 1.49 -17.93 -3.92
C HIS A 59 2.56 -17.24 -4.78
N LEU A 60 3.23 -16.21 -4.26
CA LEU A 60 4.23 -15.39 -4.95
C LEU A 60 5.55 -15.39 -4.16
N PRO A 61 6.27 -16.53 -4.07
CA PRO A 61 7.43 -16.66 -3.20
C PRO A 61 8.64 -15.79 -3.59
N THR A 62 8.63 -15.23 -4.81
CA THR A 62 9.68 -14.32 -5.30
C THR A 62 9.40 -12.85 -4.95
N VAL A 63 8.20 -12.51 -4.50
CA VAL A 63 7.84 -11.13 -4.13
C VAL A 63 8.39 -10.82 -2.74
N GLU A 64 9.36 -9.92 -2.69
CA GLU A 64 10.02 -9.53 -1.43
C GLU A 64 9.45 -8.22 -0.86
N VAL A 65 8.73 -7.44 -1.67
CA VAL A 65 8.26 -6.09 -1.31
C VAL A 65 6.78 -5.89 -1.63
N VAL A 66 6.04 -5.31 -0.67
CA VAL A 66 4.68 -4.80 -0.86
C VAL A 66 4.71 -3.28 -0.77
N LEU A 67 4.36 -2.61 -1.86
CA LEU A 67 4.22 -1.16 -1.91
C LEU A 67 2.79 -0.77 -1.54
N VAL A 68 2.64 0.16 -0.59
CA VAL A 68 1.33 0.70 -0.17
C VAL A 68 1.31 2.22 -0.25
N PRO A 69 0.15 2.86 -0.51
CA PRO A 69 0.09 4.32 -0.52
C PRO A 69 0.46 4.91 0.84
N SER A 70 -0.09 4.34 1.91
CA SER A 70 0.22 4.66 3.30
C SER A 70 -0.08 3.45 4.21
N MET A 71 0.37 3.51 5.46
CA MET A 71 0.06 2.46 6.43
C MET A 71 -1.44 2.39 6.79
N ALA A 72 -2.23 3.43 6.50
CA ALA A 72 -3.68 3.44 6.70
C ALA A 72 -4.43 2.39 5.84
N HIS A 73 -3.73 1.76 4.88
CA HIS A 73 -4.23 0.61 4.13
C HIS A 73 -4.27 -0.69 4.94
N PHE A 74 -3.64 -0.70 6.12
CA PHE A 74 -3.74 -1.76 7.11
C PHE A 74 -4.53 -1.28 8.33
N HIS A 75 -5.24 -2.20 8.95
CA HIS A 75 -5.98 -2.00 10.17
C HIS A 75 -5.04 -1.48 11.28
N GLY A 76 -5.46 -0.42 11.95
CA GLY A 76 -4.65 0.22 12.98
C GLY A 76 -3.33 0.83 12.49
N GLY A 77 -3.14 0.99 11.17
CA GLY A 77 -1.91 1.57 10.63
C GLY A 77 -0.66 0.70 10.82
N THR A 78 -0.82 -0.59 11.06
CA THR A 78 0.28 -1.51 11.39
C THR A 78 0.32 -2.67 10.41
N VAL A 79 1.52 -3.09 10.02
CA VAL A 79 1.69 -4.24 9.11
C VAL A 79 1.24 -5.53 9.80
N PRO A 80 0.28 -6.28 9.23
CA PRO A 80 -0.15 -7.55 9.80
C PRO A 80 0.97 -8.57 9.79
N THR A 81 1.11 -9.36 10.86
CA THR A 81 2.16 -10.39 10.98
C THR A 81 2.16 -11.36 9.80
N ALA A 82 0.98 -11.76 9.32
CA ALA A 82 0.85 -12.65 8.18
C ALA A 82 1.41 -12.05 6.88
N VAL A 83 1.31 -10.72 6.69
CA VAL A 83 1.90 -10.03 5.52
C VAL A 83 3.40 -9.86 5.71
N GLY A 84 3.83 -9.41 6.90
CA GLY A 84 5.24 -9.18 7.22
C GLY A 84 6.10 -10.45 7.22
N ALA A 85 5.49 -11.62 7.40
CA ALA A 85 6.17 -12.92 7.27
C ALA A 85 6.57 -13.26 5.83
N HIS A 86 5.90 -12.67 4.83
CA HIS A 86 6.16 -12.94 3.41
C HIS A 86 6.99 -11.84 2.74
N ALA A 87 6.71 -10.57 3.04
CA ALA A 87 7.30 -9.45 2.32
C ALA A 87 7.47 -8.21 3.20
N LYS A 88 8.48 -7.40 2.87
CA LYS A 88 8.69 -6.08 3.47
C LYS A 88 7.65 -5.10 2.93
N VAL A 89 6.97 -4.39 3.81
CA VAL A 89 6.05 -3.31 3.42
C VAL A 89 6.80 -1.98 3.30
N VAL A 90 6.57 -1.25 2.21
CA VAL A 90 7.11 0.08 1.97
C VAL A 90 5.96 1.03 1.61
N ALA A 91 5.82 2.11 2.37
CA ALA A 91 4.84 3.15 2.06
C ALA A 91 5.38 4.14 1.02
N ALA A 92 4.51 4.63 0.14
CA ALA A 92 4.85 5.65 -0.84
C ALA A 92 5.01 7.05 -0.26
N THR A 93 4.61 7.25 1.02
CA THR A 93 4.62 8.50 1.78
C THR A 93 5.35 9.62 1.08
N THR A 94 4.58 10.37 0.28
CA THR A 94 4.77 11.81 0.20
C THR A 94 3.57 12.35 0.95
N GLN A 95 3.76 12.83 2.19
CA GLN A 95 2.69 13.59 2.84
C GLN A 95 2.33 14.72 1.88
N SER A 96 1.11 14.69 1.33
CA SER A 96 0.63 15.83 0.57
C SER A 96 0.61 17.02 1.53
N VAL A 97 1.30 18.10 1.18
CA VAL A 97 1.38 19.32 2.00
C VAL A 97 -0.03 19.81 2.37
N LEU A 98 -1.00 19.63 1.47
CA LEU A 98 -2.42 19.91 1.71
C LEU A 98 -3.02 19.08 2.85
N GLU A 99 -2.70 17.79 2.94
CA GLU A 99 -3.22 16.89 3.97
C GLU A 99 -2.66 17.24 5.37
N VAL A 100 -1.39 17.66 5.43
CA VAL A 100 -0.77 18.22 6.63
C VAL A 100 -1.43 19.53 7.04
N LEU A 101 -1.70 20.42 6.08
CA LEU A 101 -2.33 21.72 6.35
C LEU A 101 -3.76 21.56 6.87
N PHE A 102 -4.55 20.62 6.33
CA PHE A 102 -5.91 20.39 6.82
C PHE A 102 -5.93 19.74 8.22
N SER A 103 -4.98 18.86 8.56
CA SER A 103 -4.89 18.27 9.90
C SER A 103 -4.54 19.30 10.98
N THR A 104 -3.70 20.29 10.67
CA THR A 104 -3.33 21.36 11.62
C THR A 104 -4.48 22.33 11.88
N VAL A 105 -5.33 22.58 10.89
CA VAL A 105 -6.50 23.48 11.04
C VAL A 105 -7.60 22.84 11.89
N VAL A 106 -7.74 21.51 11.86
CA VAL A 106 -8.76 20.79 12.66
C VAL A 106 -8.34 20.61 14.12
N ALA A 107 -7.03 20.51 14.41
CA ALA A 107 -6.51 20.37 15.77
C ALA A 107 -6.36 21.70 16.54
N GLY A 108 -6.62 22.83 15.89
CA GLY A 108 -6.49 24.18 16.44
C GLY A 108 -7.80 24.85 16.88
N ARG A 109 -8.83 24.07 17.23
CA ARG A 109 -10.10 24.58 17.77
C ARG A 109 -10.47 23.93 19.09
#